data_AF-A0A4Y7KAS7-F1
#
_entry.id   AF-A0A4Y7KAS7-F1
#
_cell.length_a   1.000
_cell.length_b   1.000
_cell.length_c   1.000
_cell.angle_alpha   90.00
_cell.angle_beta   90.00
_cell.angle_gamma   90.00
#
_symmetry.space_group_name_H-M   'P 1'
#
loop_
_entity.id
_entity.type
_entity.pdbx_description
1 polymer ?
#
loop_
_entity_poly.entity_id
_entity_poly.type
_entity_poly.pdbx_seq_one_letter_code
_entity_poly.pdbx_strand_id
1 'polypeptide(L)'
;MPQRSVVSWNGMIAGYAQNGYFKEALEIFQKMQLENVCPNYVTLVSVLRAISRLGALELGKWVHLYCQRNEIEVDDVLGSALIDMYSKCGSIEKAIQVFERVPRRNPVTWNAIIGGLSVHGRARDALDYFNKMEMEGVKPTDVCYISVLSACSHAGLVDEGRLYFDQMVRIAGLDPRIEHYGCMVDLFGRAGLFEEAEEFISKMPIKPDGVIWKALLGACKMHGNVEMGQRVAKKLMDLAPSDSGSYVALSNIYASLGDWEGVSAVRLMMKEKDIRKNPGCSWIELDGTIHEFLVEDESHPRAREIRLMLEEMSEKLRLNGYKPDTKQLLLNMDEEERESLVFHHSEKIAVAFGLISTKRNAPLQIVKNLRICGDCHSSMKFISRIYTRRIIVRDRNRFHHFENGACSCMDYW
;
A
#
# COMPACT_ATOMS: atom_id res chain seq x y z
N MET A 1 -9.31 25.59 -25.18
CA MET A 1 -8.62 25.25 -26.45
C MET A 1 -9.66 24.66 -27.41
N PRO A 2 -9.92 25.29 -28.57
CA PRO A 2 -10.97 24.85 -29.49
C PRO A 2 -10.60 23.61 -30.33
N GLN A 3 -9.32 23.25 -30.46
CA GLN A 3 -8.88 21.93 -30.95
C GLN A 3 -7.74 21.40 -30.08
N ARG A 4 -7.84 20.14 -29.65
CA ARG A 4 -6.83 19.47 -28.82
C ARG A 4 -5.98 18.56 -29.69
N SER A 5 -4.67 18.81 -29.72
CA SER A 5 -3.70 17.89 -30.32
C SER A 5 -3.33 16.76 -29.35
N VAL A 6 -2.76 15.66 -29.85
CA VAL A 6 -2.20 14.57 -29.01
C VAL A 6 -1.23 15.12 -27.95
N VAL A 7 -0.44 16.13 -28.30
CA VAL A 7 0.48 16.79 -27.36
C VAL A 7 -0.27 17.46 -26.21
N SER A 8 -1.39 18.14 -26.50
CA SER A 8 -2.21 18.77 -25.45
C SER A 8 -2.87 17.74 -24.54
N TRP A 9 -3.32 16.60 -25.08
CA TRP A 9 -3.83 15.48 -24.28
C TRP A 9 -2.75 14.91 -23.36
N ASN A 10 -1.57 14.64 -23.91
CA ASN A 10 -0.44 14.12 -23.14
C ASN A 10 -0.04 15.07 -22.01
N GLY A 11 0.01 16.38 -22.28
CA GLY A 11 0.28 17.38 -21.26
C GLY A 11 -0.74 17.37 -20.12
N MET A 12 -2.03 17.27 -20.43
CA MET A 12 -3.08 17.19 -19.40
C MET A 12 -2.98 15.89 -18.59
N ILE A 13 -2.85 14.74 -19.25
CA ILE A 13 -2.75 13.43 -18.58
C ILE A 13 -1.52 13.40 -17.67
N ALA A 14 -0.36 13.80 -18.17
CA ALA A 14 0.87 13.86 -17.40
C ALA A 14 0.76 14.85 -16.23
N GLY A 15 0.19 16.04 -16.46
CA GLY A 15 -0.02 17.05 -15.43
C GLY A 15 -0.87 16.55 -14.27
N TYR A 16 -2.04 15.95 -14.55
CA TYR A 16 -2.89 15.36 -13.52
C TYR A 16 -2.19 14.19 -12.79
N ALA A 17 -1.56 13.27 -13.54
CA ALA A 17 -0.87 12.11 -12.96
C ALA A 17 0.37 12.47 -12.12
N GLN A 18 1.08 13.56 -12.45
CA GLN A 18 2.22 14.04 -11.68
C GLN A 18 1.79 14.69 -10.36
N ASN A 19 0.65 15.40 -10.38
CA ASN A 19 0.10 16.10 -9.21
C ASN A 19 -0.79 15.22 -8.31
N GLY A 20 -0.94 13.93 -8.63
CA GLY A 20 -1.69 12.97 -7.79
C GLY A 20 -3.18 12.86 -8.08
N TYR A 21 -3.67 13.60 -9.07
CA TYR A 21 -5.05 13.57 -9.57
C TYR A 21 -5.23 12.39 -10.54
N PHE A 22 -5.10 11.17 -10.02
CA PHE A 22 -5.04 9.96 -10.86
C PHE A 22 -6.37 9.66 -11.54
N LYS A 23 -7.50 9.93 -10.87
CA LYS A 23 -8.84 9.66 -11.42
C LYS A 23 -9.12 10.60 -12.60
N GLU A 24 -8.81 11.87 -12.43
CA GLU A 24 -8.91 12.91 -13.44
C GLU A 24 -7.98 12.61 -14.63
N ALA A 25 -6.77 12.09 -14.38
CA ALA A 25 -5.88 11.65 -15.46
C ALA A 25 -6.51 10.52 -16.31
N LEU A 26 -7.21 9.56 -15.68
CA LEU A 26 -7.94 8.50 -16.40
C LEU A 26 -9.16 9.05 -17.13
N GLU A 27 -9.91 9.99 -16.54
CA GLU A 27 -11.06 10.64 -17.20
C GLU A 27 -10.62 11.41 -18.45
N ILE A 28 -9.50 12.12 -18.39
CA ILE A 28 -8.92 12.80 -19.55
C ILE A 28 -8.47 11.79 -20.61
N PHE A 29 -7.89 10.66 -20.21
CA PHE A 29 -7.53 9.58 -21.13
C PHE A 29 -8.76 8.96 -21.81
N GLN A 30 -9.82 8.68 -21.07
CA GLN A 30 -11.09 8.19 -21.64
C GLN A 30 -11.69 9.21 -22.61
N LYS A 31 -11.66 10.51 -22.26
CA LYS A 31 -12.14 11.57 -23.14
C LYS A 31 -11.34 11.66 -24.43
N MET A 32 -10.02 11.50 -24.37
CA MET A 32 -9.16 11.42 -25.56
C MET A 32 -9.60 10.28 -26.50
N GLN A 33 -9.92 9.11 -25.95
CA GLN A 33 -10.42 7.96 -26.71
C GLN A 33 -11.81 8.20 -27.30
N LEU A 34 -12.73 8.80 -26.54
CA LEU A 34 -14.08 9.16 -27.01
C LEU A 34 -14.06 10.20 -28.13
N GLU A 35 -13.08 11.10 -28.14
CA GLU A 35 -12.83 12.04 -29.24
C GLU A 35 -12.05 11.39 -30.41
N ASN A 36 -11.90 10.07 -30.42
CA ASN A 36 -11.20 9.28 -31.43
C ASN A 36 -9.72 9.69 -31.65
N VAL A 37 -9.09 10.26 -30.62
CA VAL A 37 -7.67 10.61 -30.67
C VAL A 37 -6.86 9.39 -30.21
N CYS A 38 -6.02 8.86 -31.09
CA CYS A 38 -5.23 7.66 -30.81
C CYS A 38 -4.14 7.95 -29.76
N PRO A 39 -4.10 7.18 -28.65
CA PRO A 39 -2.98 7.22 -27.70
C PRO A 39 -1.66 6.89 -28.40
N ASN A 40 -0.62 7.68 -28.14
CA ASN A 40 0.73 7.37 -28.58
C ASN A 40 1.59 6.90 -27.40
N TYR A 41 2.84 6.54 -27.68
CA TYR A 41 3.83 6.10 -26.69
C TYR A 41 3.84 6.97 -25.40
N VAL A 42 3.88 8.30 -25.56
CA VAL A 42 3.91 9.25 -24.43
C VAL A 42 2.59 9.23 -23.64
N THR A 43 1.45 9.08 -24.32
CA THR A 43 0.15 8.89 -23.67
C THR A 43 0.18 7.65 -22.77
N LEU A 44 0.70 6.53 -23.29
CA LEU A 44 0.68 5.24 -22.59
C LEU A 44 1.57 5.25 -21.35
N VAL A 45 2.79 5.78 -21.45
CA VAL A 45 3.68 5.94 -20.28
C VAL A 45 3.02 6.82 -19.20
N SER A 46 2.37 7.91 -19.61
CA SER A 46 1.72 8.84 -18.68
C SER A 46 0.52 8.23 -17.97
N VAL A 47 -0.35 7.51 -18.70
CA VAL A 47 -1.56 6.91 -18.13
C VAL A 47 -1.25 5.71 -17.24
N LEU A 48 -0.21 4.91 -17.56
CA LEU A 48 0.21 3.77 -16.74
C LEU A 48 0.54 4.16 -15.30
N ARG A 49 1.07 5.36 -15.07
CA ARG A 49 1.29 5.89 -13.71
C ARG A 49 -0.02 6.09 -12.94
N ALA A 50 -1.06 6.63 -13.58
CA ALA A 50 -2.37 6.80 -12.92
C ALA A 50 -3.03 5.44 -12.65
N ILE A 51 -2.96 4.53 -13.63
CA ILE A 51 -3.44 3.15 -13.52
C ILE A 51 -2.76 2.44 -12.34
N SER A 52 -1.43 2.51 -12.24
CA SER A 52 -0.67 1.85 -11.17
C SER A 52 -1.04 2.39 -9.81
N ARG A 53 -1.36 3.67 -9.68
CA ARG A 53 -1.74 4.30 -8.40
C ARG A 53 -3.14 3.93 -7.96
N LEU A 54 -4.07 3.82 -8.89
CA LEU A 54 -5.45 3.41 -8.65
C LEU A 54 -5.64 1.89 -8.56
N GLY A 55 -4.64 1.10 -8.98
CA GLY A 55 -4.76 -0.36 -9.00
C GLY A 55 -5.74 -0.87 -10.07
N ALA A 56 -5.91 -0.10 -11.16
CA ALA A 56 -6.84 -0.38 -12.26
C ALA A 56 -6.28 -1.44 -13.23
N LEU A 57 -6.22 -2.70 -12.78
CA LEU A 57 -5.62 -3.81 -13.51
C LEU A 57 -6.25 -4.05 -14.89
N GLU A 58 -7.57 -3.92 -15.06
CA GLU A 58 -8.22 -4.18 -16.35
C GLU A 58 -7.84 -3.11 -17.39
N LEU A 59 -7.84 -1.84 -16.99
CA LEU A 59 -7.33 -0.77 -17.86
C LEU A 59 -5.84 -0.94 -18.19
N GLY A 60 -5.04 -1.39 -17.22
CA GLY A 60 -3.64 -1.72 -17.43
C GLY A 60 -3.41 -2.85 -18.46
N LYS A 61 -4.22 -3.92 -18.39
CA LYS A 61 -4.21 -5.00 -19.39
C LYS A 61 -4.62 -4.48 -20.77
N TRP A 62 -5.62 -3.60 -20.83
CA TRP A 62 -6.04 -2.97 -22.08
C TRP A 62 -4.90 -2.16 -22.70
N VAL A 63 -4.19 -1.33 -21.91
CA VAL A 63 -3.04 -0.54 -22.40
C VAL A 63 -1.96 -1.44 -22.96
N HIS A 64 -1.60 -2.52 -22.25
CA HIS A 64 -0.58 -3.45 -22.72
C HIS A 64 -0.99 -4.15 -24.03
N LEU A 65 -2.25 -4.58 -24.16
CA LEU A 65 -2.80 -5.13 -25.41
C LEU A 65 -2.83 -4.08 -26.53
N TYR A 66 -3.13 -2.82 -26.21
CA TYR A 66 -3.10 -1.72 -27.16
C TYR A 66 -1.70 -1.51 -27.74
N CYS A 67 -0.64 -1.59 -26.92
CA CYS A 67 0.74 -1.53 -27.43
C CYS A 67 0.99 -2.61 -28.49
N GLN A 68 0.60 -3.86 -28.19
CA GLN A 68 0.80 -5.00 -29.09
C GLN A 68 0.02 -4.84 -30.41
N ARG A 69 -1.24 -4.41 -30.34
CA ARG A 69 -2.11 -4.26 -31.51
C ARG A 69 -1.71 -3.12 -32.44
N ASN A 70 -1.07 -2.09 -31.90
CA ASN A 70 -0.65 -0.91 -32.67
C ASN A 70 0.86 -0.90 -32.92
N GLU A 71 1.53 -2.04 -32.75
CA GLU A 71 2.97 -2.22 -32.99
C GLU A 71 3.84 -1.17 -32.26
N ILE A 72 3.39 -0.75 -31.06
CA ILE A 72 4.16 0.15 -30.20
C ILE A 72 5.20 -0.68 -29.48
N GLU A 73 6.47 -0.42 -29.79
CA GLU A 73 7.61 -1.09 -29.16
C GLU A 73 7.61 -0.89 -27.65
N VAL A 74 7.74 -2.00 -26.91
CA VAL A 74 7.92 -1.98 -25.46
C VAL A 74 9.41 -1.98 -25.18
N ASP A 75 9.97 -0.77 -25.15
CA ASP A 75 11.36 -0.50 -24.77
C ASP A 75 11.54 -0.52 -23.23
N ASP A 76 12.70 -0.08 -22.76
CA ASP A 76 13.04 -0.03 -21.33
C ASP A 76 12.14 0.92 -20.54
N VAL A 77 11.76 2.07 -21.12
CA VAL A 77 10.90 3.06 -20.47
C VAL A 77 9.46 2.57 -20.38
N LEU A 78 8.83 2.14 -21.49
CA LEU A 78 7.46 1.63 -21.46
C LEU A 78 7.39 0.28 -20.72
N GLY A 79 8.42 -0.56 -20.86
CA GLY A 79 8.58 -1.80 -20.11
C GLY A 79 8.62 -1.56 -18.61
N SER A 80 9.42 -0.60 -18.13
CA SER A 80 9.46 -0.25 -16.71
C SER A 80 8.10 0.26 -16.18
N ALA A 81 7.37 1.05 -16.97
CA ALA A 81 6.03 1.52 -16.62
C ALA A 81 5.01 0.38 -16.55
N LEU A 82 5.08 -0.59 -17.46
CA LEU A 82 4.23 -1.80 -17.44
C LEU A 82 4.55 -2.71 -16.25
N ILE A 83 5.84 -2.90 -15.92
CA ILE A 83 6.28 -3.68 -14.75
C ILE A 83 5.75 -3.01 -13.46
N ASP A 84 5.94 -1.70 -13.31
CA ASP A 84 5.43 -0.94 -12.16
C ASP A 84 3.91 -1.05 -12.06
N MET A 85 3.20 -0.90 -13.19
CA MET A 85 1.76 -1.02 -13.26
C MET A 85 1.28 -2.40 -12.83
N TYR A 86 1.78 -3.49 -13.44
CA TYR A 86 1.33 -4.84 -13.07
C TYR A 86 1.64 -5.17 -11.61
N SER A 87 2.80 -4.76 -11.11
CA SER A 87 3.17 -4.95 -9.70
C SER A 87 2.18 -4.21 -8.79
N LYS A 88 1.96 -2.91 -9.01
CA LYS A 88 1.06 -2.09 -8.19
C LYS A 88 -0.43 -2.38 -8.40
N CYS A 89 -0.78 -3.10 -9.47
CA CYS A 89 -2.11 -3.63 -9.74
C CYS A 89 -2.23 -5.11 -9.32
N GLY A 90 -1.39 -5.61 -8.41
CA GLY A 90 -1.61 -6.91 -7.77
C GLY A 90 -1.27 -8.14 -8.61
N SER A 91 -0.64 -7.97 -9.79
CA SER A 91 -0.33 -9.04 -10.74
C SER A 91 1.17 -9.16 -10.96
N ILE A 92 1.91 -9.50 -9.90
CA ILE A 92 3.36 -9.61 -9.91
C ILE A 92 3.89 -10.62 -10.93
N GLU A 93 3.15 -11.70 -11.20
CA GLU A 93 3.52 -12.71 -12.19
C GLU A 93 3.52 -12.14 -13.61
N LYS A 94 2.59 -11.22 -13.92
CA LYS A 94 2.59 -10.51 -15.22
C LYS A 94 3.71 -9.48 -15.29
N ALA A 95 4.05 -8.84 -14.18
CA ALA A 95 5.19 -7.94 -14.12
C ALA A 95 6.51 -8.69 -14.44
N ILE A 96 6.69 -9.91 -13.89
CA ILE A 96 7.81 -10.80 -14.22
C ILE A 96 7.81 -11.15 -15.72
N GLN A 97 6.65 -11.52 -16.28
CA GLN A 97 6.55 -11.83 -17.72
C GLN A 97 6.92 -10.65 -18.62
N VAL A 98 6.54 -9.43 -18.24
CA VAL A 98 6.94 -8.22 -18.97
C VAL A 98 8.44 -8.02 -18.83
N PHE A 99 8.99 -8.05 -17.61
CA PHE A 99 10.42 -7.89 -17.34
C PHE A 99 11.29 -8.86 -18.16
N GLU A 100 10.88 -10.13 -18.25
CA GLU A 100 11.64 -11.12 -19.00
C GLU A 100 11.61 -10.86 -20.52
N ARG A 101 10.60 -10.14 -21.03
CA ARG A 101 10.45 -9.79 -22.45
C ARG A 101 11.06 -8.44 -22.84
N VAL A 102 11.41 -7.58 -21.88
CA VAL A 102 12.04 -6.28 -22.19
C VAL A 102 13.41 -6.54 -22.84
N PRO A 103 13.67 -6.06 -24.08
CA PRO A 103 14.90 -6.38 -24.82
C PRO A 103 16.17 -5.82 -24.17
N ARG A 104 16.08 -4.65 -23.54
CA ARG A 104 17.20 -3.98 -22.86
C ARG A 104 16.78 -3.61 -21.45
N ARG A 105 17.32 -4.33 -20.47
CA ARG A 105 17.03 -4.07 -19.05
C ARG A 105 18.03 -3.05 -18.51
N ASN A 106 17.52 -1.89 -18.13
CA ASN A 106 18.29 -0.84 -17.48
C ASN A 106 18.03 -0.86 -15.95
N PRO A 107 18.75 -0.06 -15.14
CA PRO A 107 18.51 0.00 -13.70
C PRO A 107 17.05 0.30 -13.31
N VAL A 108 16.31 1.07 -14.12
CA VAL A 108 14.89 1.38 -13.86
C VAL A 108 14.01 0.14 -13.97
N THR A 109 14.22 -0.71 -14.99
CA THR A 109 13.47 -1.97 -15.14
C THR A 109 13.75 -2.96 -14.01
N TRP A 110 15.00 -3.06 -13.55
CA TRP A 110 15.40 -3.87 -12.40
C TRP A 110 14.77 -3.36 -11.10
N ASN A 111 14.84 -2.05 -10.86
CA ASN A 111 14.23 -1.42 -9.69
C ASN A 111 12.71 -1.64 -9.67
N ALA A 112 12.05 -1.58 -10.82
CA ALA A 112 10.61 -1.82 -10.91
C ALA A 112 10.24 -3.25 -10.51
N ILE A 113 10.97 -4.28 -10.98
CA ILE A 113 10.66 -5.68 -10.63
C ILE A 113 11.07 -6.04 -9.20
N ILE A 114 12.24 -5.60 -8.73
CA ILE A 114 12.71 -5.85 -7.35
C ILE A 114 11.79 -5.15 -6.35
N GLY A 115 11.42 -3.89 -6.62
CA GLY A 115 10.44 -3.15 -5.83
C GLY A 115 9.06 -3.80 -5.83
N GLY A 116 8.61 -4.31 -6.98
CA GLY A 116 7.38 -5.11 -7.09
C GLY A 116 7.41 -6.36 -6.22
N LEU A 117 8.44 -7.19 -6.32
CA LEU A 117 8.60 -8.40 -5.51
C LEU A 117 8.62 -8.09 -4.01
N SER A 118 9.30 -7.01 -3.63
CA SER A 118 9.39 -6.51 -2.25
C SER A 118 8.01 -6.19 -1.64
N VAL A 119 7.18 -5.38 -2.31
CA VAL A 119 5.85 -5.03 -1.81
C VAL A 119 4.87 -6.21 -1.83
N HIS A 120 5.15 -7.24 -2.62
CA HIS A 120 4.39 -8.49 -2.64
C HIS A 120 4.81 -9.50 -1.56
N GLY A 121 5.81 -9.18 -0.73
CA GLY A 121 6.34 -10.09 0.27
C GLY A 121 7.18 -11.24 -0.31
N ARG A 122 7.56 -11.15 -1.58
CA ARG A 122 8.41 -12.14 -2.27
C ARG A 122 9.89 -11.80 -2.06
N ALA A 123 10.30 -11.74 -0.79
CA ALA A 123 11.60 -11.21 -0.42
C ALA A 123 12.76 -11.99 -1.04
N ARG A 124 12.71 -13.33 -1.00
CA ARG A 124 13.75 -14.18 -1.63
C ARG A 124 13.88 -13.93 -3.13
N ASP A 125 12.77 -13.85 -3.84
CA ASP A 125 12.79 -13.51 -5.26
C ASP A 125 13.38 -12.11 -5.49
N ALA A 126 13.06 -11.13 -4.64
CA ALA A 126 13.65 -9.79 -4.75
C ALA A 126 15.18 -9.82 -4.62
N LEU A 127 15.71 -10.62 -3.69
CA LEU A 127 17.15 -10.84 -3.52
C LEU A 127 17.77 -11.61 -4.72
N ASP A 128 17.08 -12.62 -5.24
CA ASP A 128 17.53 -13.38 -6.40
C ASP A 128 17.62 -12.48 -7.65
N TYR A 129 16.63 -11.60 -7.86
CA TYR A 129 16.67 -10.63 -8.96
C TYR A 129 17.73 -9.56 -8.74
N PHE A 130 18.00 -9.14 -7.50
CA PHE A 130 19.13 -8.26 -7.20
C PHE A 130 20.47 -8.92 -7.55
N ASN A 131 20.68 -10.17 -7.15
CA ASN A 131 21.90 -10.91 -7.49
C ASN A 131 22.02 -11.11 -9.01
N LYS A 132 20.91 -11.41 -9.70
CA LYS A 132 20.87 -11.51 -11.18
C LYS A 132 21.23 -10.19 -11.85
N MET A 133 20.77 -9.04 -11.31
CA MET A 133 21.14 -7.71 -11.79
C MET A 133 22.65 -7.49 -11.73
N GLU A 134 23.28 -7.83 -10.61
CA GLU A 134 24.74 -7.71 -10.45
C GLU A 134 25.50 -8.67 -11.39
N MET A 135 25.02 -9.92 -11.54
CA MET A 135 25.61 -10.90 -12.47
C MET A 135 25.52 -10.46 -13.94
N GLU A 136 24.46 -9.75 -14.32
CA GLU A 136 24.32 -9.15 -15.65
C GLU A 136 25.14 -7.84 -15.81
N GLY A 137 25.94 -7.47 -14.79
CA GLY A 137 26.84 -6.31 -14.82
C GLY A 137 26.11 -4.96 -14.65
N VAL A 138 24.84 -4.98 -14.26
CA VAL A 138 24.06 -3.76 -14.03
C VAL A 138 24.30 -3.29 -12.60
N LYS A 139 24.88 -2.10 -12.45
CA LYS A 139 25.17 -1.54 -11.12
C LYS A 139 23.88 -1.21 -10.35
N PRO A 140 23.68 -1.74 -9.14
CA PRO A 140 22.55 -1.37 -8.29
C PRO A 140 22.55 0.13 -7.98
N THR A 141 21.36 0.74 -8.00
CA THR A 141 21.18 2.14 -7.59
C THR A 141 20.68 2.21 -6.14
N ASP A 142 20.70 3.41 -5.57
CA ASP A 142 20.01 3.76 -4.32
C ASP A 142 18.58 3.21 -4.22
N VAL A 143 17.75 3.39 -5.27
CA VAL A 143 16.37 2.87 -5.32
C VAL A 143 16.32 1.33 -5.27
N CYS A 144 17.33 0.67 -5.81
CA CYS A 144 17.46 -0.79 -5.77
C CYS A 144 17.66 -1.28 -4.33
N TYR A 145 18.60 -0.65 -3.60
CA TYR A 145 18.87 -0.97 -2.20
C TYR A 145 17.67 -0.68 -1.29
N ILE A 146 16.93 0.42 -1.51
CA ILE A 146 15.66 0.65 -0.80
C ILE A 146 14.70 -0.53 -0.98
N SER A 147 14.58 -1.05 -2.20
CA SER A 147 13.67 -2.16 -2.51
C SER A 147 14.09 -3.46 -1.82
N VAL A 148 15.39 -3.76 -1.80
CA VAL A 148 15.98 -4.91 -1.11
C VAL A 148 15.84 -4.80 0.41
N LEU A 149 16.15 -3.65 0.99
CA LEU A 149 16.03 -3.43 2.44
C LEU A 149 14.56 -3.47 2.88
N SER A 150 13.64 -2.93 2.08
CA SER A 150 12.21 -3.08 2.33
C SER A 150 11.74 -4.53 2.23
N ALA A 151 12.31 -5.33 1.32
CA ALA A 151 11.98 -6.75 1.20
C ALA A 151 12.44 -7.51 2.45
N CYS A 152 13.65 -7.21 2.93
CA CYS A 152 14.20 -7.76 4.16
C CYS A 152 13.34 -7.37 5.36
N SER A 153 12.94 -6.08 5.47
CA SER A 153 12.04 -5.58 6.52
C SER A 153 10.72 -6.34 6.57
N HIS A 154 10.07 -6.55 5.42
CA HIS A 154 8.79 -7.24 5.32
C HIS A 154 8.85 -8.75 5.54
N ALA A 155 10.04 -9.35 5.51
CA ALA A 155 10.27 -10.78 5.70
C ALA A 155 11.03 -11.11 7.00
N GLY A 156 11.49 -10.10 7.75
CA GLY A 156 12.24 -10.29 8.99
C GLY A 156 13.67 -10.81 8.77
N LEU A 157 14.24 -10.55 7.59
CA LEU A 157 15.59 -10.95 7.21
C LEU A 157 16.61 -9.94 7.73
N VAL A 158 16.84 -9.95 9.04
CA VAL A 158 17.65 -8.93 9.71
C VAL A 158 19.11 -8.98 9.25
N ASP A 159 19.68 -10.17 9.15
CA ASP A 159 21.09 -10.35 8.79
C ASP A 159 21.35 -9.97 7.32
N GLU A 160 20.45 -10.35 6.41
CA GLU A 160 20.50 -9.92 5.02
C GLU A 160 20.31 -8.41 4.90
N GLY A 161 19.41 -7.81 5.67
CA GLY A 161 19.24 -6.35 5.70
C GLY A 161 20.51 -5.62 6.11
N ARG A 162 21.22 -6.10 7.15
CA ARG A 162 22.53 -5.57 7.55
C ARG A 162 23.57 -5.75 6.44
N LEU A 163 23.64 -6.95 5.86
CA LEU A 163 24.56 -7.27 4.77
C LEU A 163 24.40 -6.32 3.59
N TYR A 164 23.17 -6.12 3.10
CA TYR A 164 22.93 -5.27 1.94
C TYR A 164 23.10 -3.78 2.25
N PHE A 165 22.81 -3.33 3.48
CA PHE A 165 23.10 -1.96 3.89
C PHE A 165 24.62 -1.69 3.93
N ASP A 166 25.40 -2.63 4.45
CA ASP A 166 26.87 -2.54 4.46
C ASP A 166 27.46 -2.64 3.04
N GLN A 167 26.94 -3.53 2.20
CA GLN A 167 27.32 -3.64 0.78
C GLN A 167 27.07 -2.33 0.04
N MET A 168 25.92 -1.69 0.25
CA MET A 168 25.59 -0.39 -0.36
C MET A 168 26.64 0.68 -0.05
N VAL A 169 27.03 0.80 1.22
CA VAL A 169 27.97 1.83 1.67
C VAL A 169 29.40 1.50 1.26
N ARG A 170 29.86 0.27 1.53
CA ARG A 170 31.27 -0.10 1.42
C ARG A 170 31.68 -0.54 0.02
N ILE A 171 30.78 -1.22 -0.69
CA ILE A 171 31.09 -1.83 -2.00
C ILE A 171 30.53 -0.95 -3.13
N ALA A 172 29.25 -0.58 -3.05
CA ALA A 172 28.65 0.28 -4.08
C ALA A 172 29.05 1.76 -3.93
N GLY A 173 29.55 2.17 -2.76
CA GLY A 173 29.98 3.55 -2.50
C GLY A 173 28.81 4.55 -2.54
N LEU A 174 27.61 4.10 -2.17
CA LEU A 174 26.41 4.93 -2.17
C LEU A 174 26.17 5.51 -0.77
N ASP A 175 25.93 6.81 -0.70
CA ASP A 175 25.56 7.47 0.54
C ASP A 175 24.12 7.12 0.93
N PRO A 176 23.88 6.59 2.14
CA PRO A 176 22.53 6.26 2.58
C PRO A 176 21.67 7.53 2.70
N ARG A 177 20.57 7.55 1.94
CA ARG A 177 19.46 8.51 2.12
C ARG A 177 18.50 8.12 3.25
N ILE A 178 17.62 9.05 3.62
CA ILE A 178 16.61 8.88 4.67
C ILE A 178 15.75 7.63 4.48
N GLU A 179 15.45 7.25 3.23
CA GLU A 179 14.64 6.07 2.94
C GLU A 179 15.36 4.76 3.32
N HIS A 180 16.68 4.68 3.13
CA HIS A 180 17.46 3.48 3.52
C HIS A 180 17.46 3.31 5.03
N TYR A 181 17.68 4.41 5.78
CA TYR A 181 17.57 4.38 7.23
C TYR A 181 16.17 4.03 7.69
N GLY A 182 15.14 4.55 7.02
CA GLY A 182 13.74 4.20 7.27
C GLY A 182 13.47 2.70 7.12
N CYS A 183 14.00 2.06 6.06
CA CYS A 183 13.88 0.61 5.88
C CYS A 183 14.60 -0.18 6.98
N MET A 184 15.79 0.24 7.41
CA MET A 184 16.55 -0.43 8.48
C MET A 184 15.88 -0.28 9.85
N VAL A 185 15.35 0.90 10.17
CA VAL A 185 14.59 1.14 11.41
C VAL A 185 13.29 0.34 11.42
N ASP A 186 12.59 0.25 10.28
CA ASP A 186 11.41 -0.62 10.14
C ASP A 186 11.78 -2.09 10.33
N LEU A 187 12.91 -2.55 9.76
CA LEU A 187 13.41 -3.91 9.92
C LEU A 187 13.72 -4.25 11.38
N PHE A 188 14.53 -3.43 12.06
CA PHE A 188 14.87 -3.64 13.47
C PHE A 188 13.63 -3.55 14.37
N GLY A 189 12.77 -2.55 14.13
CA GLY A 189 11.54 -2.38 14.89
C GLY A 189 10.60 -3.59 14.77
N ARG A 190 10.38 -4.11 13.56
CA ARG A 190 9.55 -5.30 13.35
C ARG A 190 10.15 -6.55 13.98
N ALA A 191 11.48 -6.66 13.99
CA ALA A 191 12.20 -7.74 14.67
C ALA A 191 12.22 -7.59 16.21
N GLY A 192 11.72 -6.49 16.76
CA GLY A 192 11.72 -6.22 18.21
C GLY A 192 13.08 -5.76 18.75
N LEU A 193 14.02 -5.41 17.87
CA LEU A 193 15.38 -4.95 18.21
C LEU A 193 15.37 -3.43 18.47
N PHE A 194 14.66 -3.02 19.52
CA PHE A 194 14.38 -1.61 19.80
C PHE A 194 15.62 -0.80 20.18
N GLU A 195 16.51 -1.37 21.00
CA GLU A 195 17.75 -0.73 21.40
C GLU A 195 18.66 -0.49 20.19
N GLU A 196 18.78 -1.49 19.31
CA GLU A 196 19.55 -1.37 18.06
C GLU A 196 18.92 -0.34 17.12
N ALA A 197 17.59 -0.28 17.04
CA ALA A 197 16.89 0.75 16.27
C ALA A 197 17.18 2.17 16.78
N GLU A 198 17.13 2.41 18.10
CA GLU A 198 17.47 3.71 18.69
C GLU A 198 18.95 4.06 18.50
N GLU A 199 19.86 3.11 18.70
CA GLU A 199 21.29 3.30 18.47
C GLU A 199 21.56 3.65 17.00
N PHE A 200 20.94 2.92 16.07
CA PHE A 200 21.07 3.15 14.63
C PHE A 200 20.57 4.55 14.25
N ILE A 201 19.43 4.99 14.79
CA ILE A 201 18.92 6.36 14.59
C ILE A 201 19.89 7.41 15.14
N SER A 202 20.50 7.15 16.31
CA SER A 202 21.44 8.10 16.94
C SER A 202 22.74 8.28 16.14
N LYS A 203 23.17 7.25 15.42
CA LYS A 203 24.38 7.24 14.58
C LYS A 203 24.17 7.80 13.18
N MET A 204 22.93 8.15 12.82
CA MET A 204 22.64 8.71 11.51
C MET A 204 23.39 10.03 11.28
N PRO A 205 24.08 10.20 10.13
CA PRO A 205 24.73 11.46 9.77
C PRO A 205 23.72 12.54 9.33
N ILE A 206 22.46 12.15 9.10
CA ILE A 206 21.36 13.02 8.69
C ILE A 206 20.28 13.06 9.79
N LYS A 207 19.61 14.20 9.91
CA LYS A 207 18.56 14.38 10.92
C LYS A 207 17.39 13.42 10.63
N PRO A 208 16.97 12.60 11.61
CA PRO A 208 15.84 11.70 11.44
C PRO A 208 14.54 12.48 11.19
N ASP A 209 13.80 12.08 10.16
CA ASP A 209 12.55 12.71 9.75
C ASP A 209 11.31 11.99 10.33
N GLY A 210 10.12 12.45 9.95
CA GLY A 210 8.87 11.85 10.41
C GLY A 210 8.67 10.41 9.93
N VAL A 211 9.29 9.99 8.82
CA VAL A 211 9.14 8.62 8.30
C VAL A 211 9.84 7.63 9.23
N ILE A 212 11.05 7.96 9.68
CA ILE A 212 11.84 7.11 10.60
C ILE A 212 11.12 6.90 11.93
N TRP A 213 10.68 8.00 12.55
CA TRP A 213 9.96 7.89 13.82
C TRP A 213 8.61 7.19 13.67
N LYS A 214 7.92 7.32 12.53
CA LYS A 214 6.68 6.58 12.25
C LYS A 214 6.91 5.08 12.12
N ALA A 215 8.02 4.66 11.51
CA ALA A 215 8.41 3.25 11.45
C ALA A 215 8.60 2.68 12.86
N LEU A 216 9.38 3.37 13.70
CA LEU A 216 9.62 2.96 15.08
C LEU A 216 8.34 2.96 15.94
N LEU A 217 7.47 3.97 15.77
CA LEU A 217 6.18 4.03 16.47
C LEU A 217 5.25 2.88 16.07
N GLY A 218 5.24 2.51 14.78
CA GLY A 218 4.51 1.36 14.28
C GLY A 218 5.00 0.05 14.91
N ALA A 219 6.31 -0.14 15.02
CA ALA A 219 6.92 -1.27 15.70
C ALA A 219 6.58 -1.30 17.21
N CYS A 220 6.61 -0.15 17.89
CA CYS A 220 6.20 -0.04 19.29
C CYS A 220 4.75 -0.50 19.48
N LYS A 221 3.84 -0.09 18.59
CA LYS A 221 2.44 -0.55 18.62
C LYS A 221 2.34 -2.06 18.40
N MET A 222 3.12 -2.62 17.47
CA MET A 222 3.12 -4.06 17.14
C MET A 222 3.55 -4.92 18.32
N HIS A 223 4.62 -4.55 19.02
CA HIS A 223 5.18 -5.30 20.14
C HIS A 223 4.64 -4.88 21.51
N GLY A 224 3.73 -3.90 21.57
CA GLY A 224 3.23 -3.37 22.84
C GLY A 224 4.28 -2.62 23.66
N ASN A 225 5.33 -2.08 23.03
CA ASN A 225 6.35 -1.26 23.70
C ASN A 225 5.81 0.15 23.96
N VAL A 226 5.05 0.29 25.03
CA VAL A 226 4.31 1.50 25.40
C VAL A 226 5.24 2.66 25.73
N GLU A 227 6.28 2.42 26.53
CA GLU A 227 7.18 3.46 27.01
C GLU A 227 7.91 4.14 25.85
N MET A 228 8.51 3.35 24.95
CA MET A 228 9.15 3.88 23.75
C MET A 228 8.10 4.52 22.82
N GLY A 229 6.94 3.89 22.65
CA GLY A 229 5.86 4.43 21.83
C GLY A 229 5.42 5.84 22.25
N GLN A 230 5.30 6.09 23.55
CA GLN A 230 4.98 7.43 24.08
C GLN A 230 6.09 8.45 23.80
N ARG A 231 7.36 8.09 24.02
CA ARG A 231 8.52 8.96 23.72
C ARG A 231 8.57 9.34 22.24
N VAL A 232 8.45 8.34 21.37
CA VAL A 232 8.52 8.51 19.91
C VAL A 232 7.33 9.32 19.39
N ALA A 233 6.11 9.08 19.89
CA ALA A 233 4.95 9.83 19.46
C ALA A 233 5.02 11.32 19.85
N LYS A 234 5.48 11.64 21.06
CA LYS A 234 5.71 13.04 21.48
C LYS A 234 6.73 13.72 20.55
N LYS A 235 7.86 13.05 20.27
CA LYS A 235 8.89 13.55 19.35
C LYS A 235 8.35 13.80 17.93
N LEU A 236 7.47 12.94 17.45
CA LEU A 236 6.79 13.12 16.17
C LEU A 236 5.85 14.31 16.15
N MET A 237 5.09 14.53 17.23
CA MET A 237 4.19 15.67 17.38
C MET A 237 4.97 17.00 17.40
N ASP A 238 6.18 17.00 17.95
CA ASP A 238 7.06 18.18 17.91
C ASP A 238 7.64 18.41 16.51
N LEU A 239 8.01 17.34 15.80
CA LEU A 239 8.60 17.41 14.46
C LEU A 239 7.58 17.77 13.36
N ALA A 240 6.37 17.24 13.46
CA ALA A 240 5.29 17.44 12.49
C ALA A 240 3.94 17.66 13.23
N PRO A 241 3.71 18.86 13.79
CA PRO A 241 2.53 19.13 14.62
C PRO A 241 1.19 18.97 13.90
N SER A 242 1.17 19.06 12.57
CA SER A 242 -0.03 18.88 11.75
C SER A 242 -0.31 17.43 11.34
N ASP A 243 0.59 16.50 11.63
CA ASP A 243 0.43 15.10 11.23
C ASP A 243 -0.51 14.34 12.18
N SER A 244 -1.77 14.14 11.75
CA SER A 244 -2.78 13.44 12.54
C SER A 244 -2.40 12.00 12.90
N GLY A 245 -1.55 11.34 12.11
CA GLY A 245 -1.12 9.96 12.35
C GLY A 245 -0.43 9.76 13.70
N SER A 246 0.40 10.72 14.10
CA SER A 246 1.18 10.65 15.35
C SER A 246 0.29 10.78 16.59
N TYR A 247 -0.69 11.67 16.54
CA TYR A 247 -1.72 11.83 17.57
C TYR A 247 -2.59 10.58 17.69
N VAL A 248 -3.06 10.05 16.56
CA VAL A 248 -3.88 8.83 16.53
C VAL A 248 -3.11 7.63 17.08
N ALA A 249 -1.83 7.50 16.76
CA ALA A 249 -0.99 6.45 17.30
C ALA A 249 -0.81 6.55 18.82
N LEU A 250 -0.53 7.75 19.35
CA LEU A 250 -0.44 7.97 20.80
C LEU A 250 -1.77 7.69 21.52
N SER A 251 -2.89 8.16 20.95
CA SER A 251 -4.22 7.86 21.47
C SER A 251 -4.49 6.35 21.51
N ASN A 252 -4.05 5.59 20.50
CA ASN A 252 -4.21 4.14 20.48
C ASN A 252 -3.34 3.44 21.53
N ILE A 253 -2.13 3.96 21.80
CA ILE A 253 -1.26 3.45 22.86
C ILE A 253 -1.93 3.64 24.23
N TYR A 254 -2.44 4.84 24.52
CA TYR A 254 -3.18 5.09 25.76
C TYR A 254 -4.43 4.21 25.88
N ALA A 255 -5.20 4.06 24.79
CA ALA A 255 -6.37 3.17 24.78
C ALA A 255 -5.99 1.71 25.10
N SER A 256 -4.86 1.21 24.59
CA SER A 256 -4.39 -0.15 24.86
C SER A 256 -4.01 -0.40 26.33
N LEU A 257 -3.70 0.66 27.07
CA LEU A 257 -3.42 0.63 28.51
C LEU A 257 -4.68 0.84 29.37
N GLY A 258 -5.81 1.18 28.76
CA GLY A 258 -6.99 1.67 29.48
C GLY A 258 -6.81 3.08 30.07
N ASP A 259 -5.84 3.86 29.60
CA ASP A 259 -5.63 5.24 30.01
C ASP A 259 -6.54 6.19 29.19
N TRP A 260 -7.79 6.31 29.65
CA TRP A 260 -8.80 7.12 28.96
C TRP A 260 -8.64 8.63 29.17
N GLU A 261 -7.93 9.03 30.23
CA GLU A 261 -7.54 10.43 30.44
C GLU A 261 -6.52 10.84 29.38
N GLY A 262 -5.49 10.02 29.14
CA GLY A 262 -4.52 10.20 28.06
C GLY A 262 -5.17 10.25 26.67
N VAL A 263 -6.12 9.35 26.39
CA VAL A 263 -6.91 9.37 25.14
C VAL A 263 -7.66 10.70 24.98
N SER A 264 -8.33 11.15 26.04
CA SER A 264 -9.13 12.38 26.03
C SER A 264 -8.24 13.61 25.84
N ALA A 265 -7.10 13.66 26.52
CA ALA A 265 -6.11 14.73 26.39
C ALA A 265 -5.57 14.83 24.95
N VAL A 266 -5.23 13.71 24.31
CA VAL A 266 -4.76 13.70 22.92
C VAL A 266 -5.83 14.20 21.95
N ARG A 267 -7.08 13.80 22.15
CA ARG A 267 -8.21 14.27 21.32
C ARG A 267 -8.50 15.75 21.51
N LEU A 268 -8.38 16.25 22.73
CA LEU A 268 -8.50 17.68 23.00
C LEU A 268 -7.40 18.46 22.28
N MET A 269 -6.15 18.00 22.36
CA MET A 269 -5.05 18.62 21.60
C MET A 269 -5.29 18.61 20.09
N MET A 270 -5.84 17.51 19.53
CA MET A 270 -6.20 17.47 18.10
C MET A 270 -7.28 18.50 17.76
N LYS A 271 -8.29 18.65 18.62
CA LYS A 271 -9.38 19.62 18.42
C LYS A 271 -8.87 21.07 18.52
N GLU A 272 -8.04 21.38 19.51
CA GLU A 272 -7.45 22.71 19.70
C GLU A 272 -6.56 23.14 18.54
N LYS A 273 -5.89 22.18 17.90
CA LYS A 273 -5.01 22.41 16.75
C LYS A 273 -5.69 22.23 15.38
N ASP A 274 -7.02 22.01 15.34
CA ASP A 274 -7.81 21.68 14.14
C ASP A 274 -7.21 20.53 13.30
N ILE A 275 -6.65 19.53 13.97
CA ILE A 275 -6.05 18.36 13.34
C ILE A 275 -7.14 17.32 13.08
N ARG A 276 -7.39 17.04 11.80
CA ARG A 276 -8.38 16.04 11.38
C ARG A 276 -7.71 14.73 10.99
N LYS A 277 -8.34 13.61 11.37
CA LYS A 277 -7.91 12.27 10.95
C LYS A 277 -8.20 12.09 9.46
N ASN A 278 -7.25 11.52 8.73
CA ASN A 278 -7.49 11.13 7.34
C ASN A 278 -8.50 9.97 7.31
N PRO A 279 -9.62 10.09 6.57
CA PRO A 279 -10.59 9.02 6.46
C PRO A 279 -9.99 7.82 5.73
N GLY A 280 -10.31 6.62 6.20
CA GLY A 280 -9.98 5.40 5.49
C GLY A 280 -10.90 5.24 4.29
N CYS A 281 -10.33 5.09 3.11
CA CYS A 281 -11.04 4.86 1.87
C CYS A 281 -10.48 3.60 1.20
N SER A 282 -11.37 2.71 0.79
CA SER A 282 -11.03 1.53 0.00
C SER A 282 -11.78 1.56 -1.32
N TRP A 283 -11.18 1.00 -2.36
CA TRP A 283 -11.82 0.92 -3.66
C TRP A 283 -11.49 -0.38 -4.39
N ILE A 284 -12.34 -0.70 -5.36
CA ILE A 284 -12.23 -1.86 -6.25
C ILE A 284 -12.56 -1.44 -7.68
N GLU A 285 -11.78 -1.93 -8.64
CA GLU A 285 -12.10 -1.80 -10.06
C GLU A 285 -12.96 -2.99 -10.51
N LEU A 286 -14.14 -2.72 -11.05
CA LEU A 286 -15.00 -3.70 -11.71
C LEU A 286 -15.48 -3.14 -13.05
N ASP A 287 -15.41 -3.95 -14.11
CA ASP A 287 -15.87 -3.59 -15.46
C ASP A 287 -15.35 -2.22 -15.94
N GLY A 288 -14.09 -1.89 -15.61
CA GLY A 288 -13.43 -0.63 -15.99
C GLY A 288 -13.86 0.59 -15.17
N THR A 289 -14.68 0.41 -14.13
CA THR A 289 -15.13 1.47 -13.23
C THR A 289 -14.52 1.28 -11.84
N ILE A 290 -14.04 2.38 -11.25
CA ILE A 290 -13.51 2.38 -9.88
C ILE A 290 -14.64 2.74 -8.92
N HIS A 291 -14.95 1.83 -8.01
CA HIS A 291 -15.94 2.02 -6.95
C HIS A 291 -15.24 2.32 -5.63
N GLU A 292 -15.42 3.55 -5.14
CA GLU A 292 -14.81 4.06 -3.89
C GLU A 292 -15.78 3.94 -2.73
N PHE A 293 -15.26 3.55 -1.56
CA PHE A 293 -16.03 3.34 -0.35
C PHE A 293 -15.39 4.06 0.83
N LEU A 294 -16.16 4.95 1.44
CA LEU A 294 -15.86 5.57 2.73
C LEU A 294 -16.83 5.05 3.79
N VAL A 295 -16.36 5.04 5.04
CA VAL A 295 -17.23 4.75 6.18
C VAL A 295 -18.29 5.86 6.27
N GLU A 296 -19.54 5.49 6.52
CA GLU A 296 -20.72 6.39 6.55
C GLU A 296 -21.16 6.97 5.19
N ASP A 297 -20.55 6.56 4.08
CA ASP A 297 -21.01 6.93 2.74
C ASP A 297 -22.05 5.94 2.21
N GLU A 298 -23.31 6.40 2.14
CA GLU A 298 -24.42 5.62 1.56
C GLU A 298 -24.77 6.04 0.13
N SER A 299 -23.95 6.88 -0.53
CA SER A 299 -24.26 7.41 -1.87
C SER A 299 -24.17 6.36 -2.99
N HIS A 300 -23.60 5.19 -2.73
CA HIS A 300 -23.41 4.16 -3.74
C HIS A 300 -24.76 3.61 -4.26
N PRO A 301 -24.98 3.49 -5.59
CA PRO A 301 -26.27 3.04 -6.15
C PRO A 301 -26.76 1.67 -5.64
N ARG A 302 -25.82 0.82 -5.22
CA ARG A 302 -26.09 -0.53 -4.66
C ARG A 302 -25.93 -0.60 -3.13
N ALA A 303 -26.01 0.52 -2.42
CA ALA A 303 -25.81 0.57 -0.96
C ALA A 303 -26.66 -0.46 -0.18
N ARG A 304 -27.93 -0.63 -0.58
CA ARG A 304 -28.83 -1.62 0.06
C ARG A 304 -28.30 -3.06 -0.07
N GLU A 305 -27.84 -3.45 -1.25
CA GLU A 305 -27.30 -4.81 -1.47
C GLU A 305 -26.00 -5.02 -0.71
N ILE A 306 -25.16 -3.98 -0.63
CA ILE A 306 -23.92 -4.01 0.13
C ILE A 306 -24.21 -4.20 1.63
N ARG A 307 -25.20 -3.48 2.19
CA ARG A 307 -25.60 -3.64 3.60
C ARG A 307 -26.05 -5.07 3.91
N LEU A 308 -26.92 -5.65 3.07
CA LEU A 308 -27.36 -7.05 3.24
C LEU A 308 -26.19 -8.04 3.19
N MET A 309 -25.20 -7.80 2.31
CA MET A 309 -24.01 -8.64 2.24
C MET A 309 -23.11 -8.46 3.48
N LEU A 310 -22.99 -7.25 4.03
CA LEU A 310 -22.26 -7.01 5.27
C LEU A 310 -22.90 -7.72 6.46
N GLU A 311 -24.23 -7.75 6.55
CA GLU A 311 -24.97 -8.52 7.56
C GLU A 311 -24.69 -10.02 7.42
N GLU A 312 -24.80 -10.59 6.21
CA GLU A 312 -24.48 -11.99 5.94
C GLU A 312 -23.02 -12.33 6.31
N MET A 313 -22.08 -11.45 5.93
CA MET A 313 -20.66 -11.60 6.26
C MET A 313 -20.45 -11.60 7.76
N SER A 314 -21.07 -10.66 8.49
CA SER A 314 -20.99 -10.56 9.95
C SER A 314 -21.46 -11.84 10.64
N GLU A 315 -22.63 -12.34 10.26
CA GLU A 315 -23.18 -13.59 10.80
C GLU A 315 -22.27 -14.79 10.55
N LYS A 316 -21.82 -14.96 9.30
CA LYS A 316 -20.93 -16.08 8.94
C LYS A 316 -19.58 -15.99 9.64
N LEU A 317 -19.03 -14.79 9.80
CA LEU A 317 -17.80 -14.57 10.53
C LEU A 317 -17.95 -14.99 11.99
N ARG A 318 -19.02 -14.55 12.66
CA ARG A 318 -19.32 -14.91 14.05
C ARG A 318 -19.49 -16.43 14.23
N LEU A 319 -20.22 -17.08 13.33
CA LEU A 319 -20.41 -18.55 13.34
C LEU A 319 -19.10 -19.33 13.16
N ASN A 320 -18.10 -18.73 12.51
CA ASN A 320 -16.78 -19.34 12.31
C ASN A 320 -15.76 -18.94 13.39
N GLY A 321 -16.19 -18.26 14.47
CA GLY A 321 -15.34 -17.92 15.61
C GLY A 321 -14.49 -16.66 15.43
N TYR A 322 -14.78 -15.84 14.42
CA TYR A 322 -14.17 -14.51 14.33
C TYR A 322 -14.70 -13.61 15.44
N LYS A 323 -13.78 -12.90 16.11
CA LYS A 323 -14.06 -11.92 17.15
C LYS A 323 -13.53 -10.56 16.71
N PRO A 324 -14.38 -9.53 16.58
CA PRO A 324 -13.94 -8.18 16.23
C PRO A 324 -12.95 -7.63 17.27
N ASP A 325 -11.88 -6.97 16.82
CA ASP A 325 -10.97 -6.25 17.74
C ASP A 325 -11.54 -4.86 18.06
N THR A 326 -12.20 -4.75 19.21
CA THR A 326 -12.82 -3.50 19.70
C THR A 326 -11.93 -2.70 20.65
N LYS A 327 -10.69 -3.15 20.93
CA LYS A 327 -9.80 -2.55 21.94
C LYS A 327 -9.42 -1.08 21.67
N GLN A 328 -9.58 -0.62 20.43
CA GLN A 328 -9.26 0.75 19.99
C GLN A 328 -10.49 1.66 19.89
N LEU A 329 -11.68 1.17 20.26
CA LEU A 329 -12.94 1.92 20.22
C LEU A 329 -13.30 2.51 21.59
N LEU A 330 -14.16 3.53 21.58
CA LEU A 330 -14.51 4.32 22.77
C LEU A 330 -15.32 3.54 23.80
N LEU A 331 -15.04 3.78 25.09
CA LEU A 331 -15.79 3.23 26.23
C LEU A 331 -17.29 3.58 26.25
N ASN A 332 -17.68 4.73 25.70
CA ASN A 332 -19.05 5.24 25.81
C ASN A 332 -20.04 4.61 24.81
N MET A 333 -19.58 3.66 24.00
CA MET A 333 -20.40 2.89 23.07
C MET A 333 -20.65 1.51 23.67
N ASP A 334 -21.84 0.97 23.50
CA ASP A 334 -22.08 -0.43 23.89
C ASP A 334 -21.22 -1.39 23.03
N GLU A 335 -21.07 -2.65 23.47
CA GLU A 335 -20.23 -3.61 22.73
C GLU A 335 -20.78 -3.89 21.33
N GLU A 336 -22.10 -3.87 21.13
CA GLU A 336 -22.76 -4.13 19.85
C GLU A 336 -22.51 -3.00 18.83
N GLU A 337 -22.56 -1.74 19.26
CA GLU A 337 -22.24 -0.54 18.49
C GLU A 337 -20.76 -0.53 18.08
N ARG A 338 -19.86 -0.92 19.00
CA ARG A 338 -18.42 -1.05 18.68
C ARG A 338 -18.17 -2.13 17.64
N GLU A 339 -18.76 -3.30 17.81
CA GLU A 339 -18.66 -4.38 16.83
C GLU A 339 -19.22 -3.95 15.48
N SER A 340 -20.38 -3.30 15.46
CA SER A 340 -21.00 -2.76 14.26
C SER A 340 -20.07 -1.82 13.50
N LEU A 341 -19.42 -0.85 14.16
CA LEU A 341 -18.47 0.06 13.50
C LEU A 341 -17.30 -0.66 12.82
N VAL A 342 -16.81 -1.74 13.42
CA VAL A 342 -15.71 -2.54 12.89
C VAL A 342 -16.12 -3.30 11.62
N PHE A 343 -17.39 -3.69 11.50
CA PHE A 343 -17.92 -4.31 10.28
C PHE A 343 -18.08 -3.31 9.12
N HIS A 344 -18.21 -2.02 9.42
CA HIS A 344 -18.37 -0.95 8.43
C HIS A 344 -17.04 -0.32 7.98
N HIS A 345 -15.90 -0.93 8.30
CA HIS A 345 -14.63 -0.52 7.70
C HIS A 345 -14.68 -0.60 6.17
N SER A 346 -14.17 0.43 5.49
CA SER A 346 -14.18 0.56 4.02
C SER A 346 -13.71 -0.69 3.27
N GLU A 347 -12.77 -1.44 3.84
CA GLU A 347 -12.22 -2.67 3.28
C GLU A 347 -13.28 -3.77 3.19
N LYS A 348 -14.08 -3.93 4.25
CA LYS A 348 -15.18 -4.91 4.32
C LYS A 348 -16.32 -4.51 3.39
N ILE A 349 -16.62 -3.20 3.31
CA ILE A 349 -17.61 -2.65 2.35
C ILE A 349 -17.18 -2.98 0.90
N ALA A 350 -15.92 -2.71 0.55
CA ALA A 350 -15.40 -2.99 -0.78
C ALA A 350 -15.40 -4.50 -1.11
N VAL A 351 -15.10 -5.36 -0.13
CA VAL A 351 -15.21 -6.82 -0.29
C VAL A 351 -16.65 -7.29 -0.42
N ALA A 352 -17.57 -6.76 0.38
CA ALA A 352 -19.00 -7.06 0.28
C ALA A 352 -19.52 -6.71 -1.13
N PHE A 353 -19.19 -5.52 -1.62
CA PHE A 353 -19.49 -5.12 -3.00
C PHE A 353 -18.86 -6.05 -4.04
N GLY A 354 -17.59 -6.43 -3.85
CA GLY A 354 -16.91 -7.40 -4.71
C GLY A 354 -17.59 -8.77 -4.74
N LEU A 355 -18.06 -9.27 -3.59
CA LEU A 355 -18.74 -10.57 -3.48
C LEU A 355 -20.09 -10.59 -4.22
N ILE A 356 -20.89 -9.52 -4.14
CA ILE A 356 -22.19 -9.43 -4.85
C ILE A 356 -22.05 -9.10 -6.34
N SER A 357 -20.90 -8.61 -6.77
CA SER A 357 -20.70 -8.10 -8.14
C SER A 357 -19.87 -9.01 -9.03
N THR A 358 -19.26 -10.07 -8.47
CA THR A 358 -18.33 -10.94 -9.21
C THR A 358 -18.70 -12.42 -9.09
N LYS A 359 -18.26 -13.22 -10.08
CA LYS A 359 -18.45 -14.68 -10.08
C LYS A 359 -17.80 -15.31 -8.84
N ARG A 360 -18.38 -16.41 -8.33
CA ARG A 360 -18.01 -17.07 -7.04
C ARG A 360 -16.51 -17.31 -6.79
N ASN A 361 -15.70 -17.51 -7.84
CA ASN A 361 -14.27 -17.81 -7.72
C ASN A 361 -13.35 -16.72 -8.29
N ALA A 362 -13.90 -15.59 -8.76
CA ALA A 362 -13.09 -14.51 -9.33
C ALA A 362 -12.30 -13.81 -8.21
N PRO A 363 -10.98 -13.59 -8.32
CA PRO A 363 -10.24 -12.91 -7.26
C PRO A 363 -10.78 -11.48 -7.03
N LEU A 364 -10.79 -11.04 -5.78
CA LEU A 364 -11.14 -9.66 -5.42
C LEU A 364 -9.86 -8.86 -5.21
N GLN A 365 -9.79 -7.66 -5.78
CA GLN A 365 -8.64 -6.77 -5.65
C GLN A 365 -9.08 -5.45 -5.05
N ILE A 366 -8.65 -5.20 -3.82
CA ILE A 366 -9.00 -4.02 -3.04
C ILE A 366 -7.76 -3.17 -2.87
N VAL A 367 -7.89 -1.86 -3.03
CA VAL A 367 -6.84 -0.90 -2.70
C VAL A 367 -7.31 -0.05 -1.53
N LYS A 368 -6.40 0.18 -0.57
CA LYS A 368 -6.62 0.97 0.63
C LYS A 368 -5.63 2.14 0.67
N ASN A 369 -6.11 3.35 0.97
CA ASN A 369 -5.26 4.54 1.10
C ASN A 369 -4.37 4.55 2.37
N LEU A 370 -4.78 3.82 3.40
CA LEU A 370 -4.07 3.67 4.68
C LEU A 370 -3.52 2.24 4.82
N ARG A 371 -2.78 1.97 5.90
CA ARG A 371 -2.42 0.60 6.29
C ARG A 371 -3.69 -0.13 6.74
N ILE A 372 -3.85 -1.40 6.35
CA ILE A 372 -4.97 -2.23 6.82
C ILE A 372 -4.90 -2.35 8.36
N CYS A 373 -6.04 -2.36 9.05
CA CYS A 373 -6.03 -2.58 10.52
C CYS A 373 -6.00 -4.08 10.86
N GLY A 374 -5.59 -4.42 12.10
CA GLY A 374 -5.48 -5.80 12.56
C GLY A 374 -6.79 -6.57 12.46
N ASP A 375 -7.90 -5.90 12.74
CA ASP A 375 -9.24 -6.45 12.58
C ASP A 375 -9.56 -6.77 11.12
N CYS A 376 -9.40 -5.79 10.21
CA CYS A 376 -9.67 -6.00 8.79
C CYS A 376 -8.78 -7.14 8.25
N HIS A 377 -7.49 -7.15 8.56
CA HIS A 377 -6.58 -8.22 8.18
C HIS A 377 -7.06 -9.60 8.65
N SER A 378 -7.47 -9.71 9.92
CA SER A 378 -8.03 -10.94 10.48
C SER A 378 -9.33 -11.34 9.78
N SER A 379 -10.26 -10.40 9.59
CA SER A 379 -11.53 -10.67 8.91
C SER A 379 -11.33 -11.15 7.47
N MET A 380 -10.37 -10.58 6.72
CA MET A 380 -10.05 -11.02 5.36
C MET A 380 -9.56 -12.47 5.29
N LYS A 381 -8.79 -12.94 6.28
CA LYS A 381 -8.44 -14.36 6.41
C LYS A 381 -9.70 -15.22 6.47
N PHE A 382 -10.62 -14.91 7.39
CA PHE A 382 -11.87 -15.66 7.51
C PHE A 382 -12.74 -15.59 6.26
N ILE A 383 -12.92 -14.39 5.68
CA ILE A 383 -13.72 -14.21 4.46
C ILE A 383 -13.13 -15.04 3.31
N SER A 384 -11.80 -15.04 3.13
CA SER A 384 -11.15 -15.83 2.08
C SER A 384 -11.44 -17.34 2.18
N ARG A 385 -11.54 -17.86 3.41
CA ARG A 385 -11.88 -19.26 3.68
C ARG A 385 -13.37 -19.55 3.50
N ILE A 386 -14.23 -18.74 4.12
CA ILE A 386 -15.70 -18.92 4.15
C ILE A 386 -16.29 -18.82 2.76
N TYR A 387 -15.85 -17.83 1.98
CA TYR A 387 -16.36 -17.58 0.63
C TYR A 387 -15.53 -18.26 -0.46
N THR A 388 -14.50 -19.03 -0.08
CA THR A 388 -13.57 -19.73 -0.98
C THR A 388 -13.04 -18.79 -2.07
N ARG A 389 -12.48 -17.66 -1.63
CA ARG A 389 -12.20 -16.50 -2.47
C ARG A 389 -10.78 -16.00 -2.22
N ARG A 390 -9.99 -15.87 -3.27
CA ARG A 390 -8.71 -15.14 -3.19
C ARG A 390 -8.99 -13.64 -3.11
N ILE A 391 -8.49 -13.00 -2.05
CA ILE A 391 -8.64 -11.56 -1.83
C ILE A 391 -7.24 -10.95 -1.81
N ILE A 392 -7.01 -9.95 -2.64
CA ILE A 392 -5.76 -9.21 -2.71
C ILE A 392 -6.05 -7.82 -2.17
N VAL A 393 -5.45 -7.45 -1.04
CA VAL A 393 -5.55 -6.10 -0.50
C VAL A 393 -4.19 -5.42 -0.65
N ARG A 394 -4.15 -4.34 -1.43
CA ARG A 394 -3.02 -3.42 -1.44
C ARG A 394 -3.27 -2.33 -0.41
N ASP A 395 -2.41 -2.24 0.58
CA ASP A 395 -2.40 -1.12 1.51
C ASP A 395 -1.31 -0.11 1.14
N ARG A 396 -1.06 0.88 2.02
CA ARG A 396 -0.03 1.90 1.79
C ARG A 396 1.40 1.34 1.66
N ASN A 397 1.68 0.18 2.25
CA ASN A 397 3.03 -0.37 2.41
C ASN A 397 3.26 -1.62 1.56
N ARG A 398 2.28 -2.51 1.46
CA ARG A 398 2.44 -3.83 0.81
C ARG A 398 1.12 -4.41 0.31
N PHE A 399 1.25 -5.56 -0.35
CA PHE A 399 0.15 -6.45 -0.66
C PHE A 399 -0.02 -7.50 0.42
N HIS A 400 -1.29 -7.80 0.67
CA HIS A 400 -1.76 -8.92 1.46
C HIS A 400 -2.57 -9.83 0.54
N HIS A 401 -2.07 -11.04 0.30
CA HIS A 401 -2.78 -12.04 -0.47
C HIS A 401 -3.44 -13.02 0.50
N PHE A 402 -4.76 -12.91 0.64
CA PHE A 402 -5.56 -13.78 1.48
C PHE A 402 -6.13 -14.94 0.68
N GLU A 403 -5.85 -16.16 1.13
CA GLU A 403 -6.30 -17.38 0.49
C GLU A 403 -6.44 -18.48 1.54
N ASN A 404 -7.59 -19.19 1.53
CA ASN A 404 -7.87 -20.32 2.41
C ASN A 404 -7.65 -20.06 3.91
N GLY A 405 -7.84 -18.83 4.39
CA GLY A 405 -7.64 -18.49 5.80
C GLY A 405 -6.24 -18.04 6.18
N ALA A 406 -5.31 -17.99 5.23
CA ALA A 406 -3.95 -17.50 5.43
C ALA A 406 -3.73 -16.18 4.69
N CYS A 407 -2.72 -15.43 5.11
CA CYS A 407 -2.21 -14.25 4.40
C CYS A 407 -0.75 -14.47 4.02
N SER A 408 -0.34 -14.00 2.84
CA SER A 408 1.05 -14.05 2.37
C SER A 408 2.07 -13.35 3.28
N CYS A 409 1.63 -12.49 4.21
CA CYS A 409 2.51 -11.84 5.18
C CYS A 409 2.82 -12.70 6.41
N MET A 410 2.17 -13.86 6.59
CA MET A 410 2.36 -14.74 7.76
C MET A 410 2.14 -14.02 9.10
N ASP A 411 1.23 -13.05 9.13
CA ASP A 411 0.96 -12.17 10.28
C ASP A 411 2.16 -11.30 10.72
N TYR A 412 3.18 -11.19 9.88
CA TYR A 412 4.34 -10.32 10.05
C TYR A 412 4.22 -9.11 9.10
N TRP A 413 3.51 -8.05 9.52
CA TRP A 413 3.19 -6.92 8.63
C TRP A 413 2.99 -5.58 9.29
#